data_AF-A0A7V3STF6-F1
#
_entry.id   AF-A0A7V3STF6-F1
#
_cell.length_a   1.000
_cell.length_b   1.000
_cell.length_c   1.000
_cell.angle_alpha   90.00
_cell.angle_beta   90.00
_cell.angle_gamma   90.00
#
_symmetry.space_group_name_H-M   'P 1'
#
loop_
_entity.id
_entity.type
_entity.pdbx_description
1 polymer ?
#
loop_
_entity_poly.entity_id
_entity_poly.type
_entity_poly.pdbx_seq_one_letter_code
_entity_poly.pdbx_strand_id
1 'polypeptide(L)'
;MEKRTLLALALSFLILFLFQYFYVKQQPIQKQYPVQKAQQEKDKEGQEKKLELAIPAQKPQTAIGRDIHIETDLYKAILTTKGATIKYFELKKYKDDKGHNIVLLKEQGSKPPLGIGKSKEIEFSDANFNVDKESLILNKDLNNGSIVFEYADGVTSIRRTLIFSNNTYKIELKDEIMGLPEYWITLGSNFGIFNEKEQVHTGPVILKEANRMEFNKNKLTDIKTYKDDLKWIAQEDKYFFSSLVPLSVVEEAVVWKYKDD
;
A
#
# COMPACT_ATOMS: atom_id res chain seq x y z
N MET A 1 -35.98 14.41 -40.47
CA MET A 1 -34.80 14.04 -39.67
C MET A 1 -34.51 15.06 -38.57
N GLU A 2 -34.60 16.37 -38.83
CA GLU A 2 -34.20 17.46 -37.91
C GLU A 2 -34.94 17.52 -36.57
N LYS A 3 -36.26 17.29 -36.53
CA LYS A 3 -37.05 17.37 -35.28
C LYS A 3 -36.65 16.32 -34.23
N ARG A 4 -36.23 15.13 -34.66
CA ARG A 4 -35.78 14.05 -33.76
C ARG A 4 -34.40 14.33 -33.19
N THR A 5 -33.52 14.94 -33.99
CA THR A 5 -32.19 15.37 -33.56
C THR A 5 -32.28 16.51 -32.55
N LEU A 6 -33.19 17.47 -32.76
CA LEU A 6 -33.40 18.60 -31.84
C LEU A 6 -33.98 18.13 -30.50
N LEU A 7 -34.88 17.15 -30.52
CA LEU A 7 -35.42 16.51 -29.32
C LEU A 7 -34.33 15.75 -28.54
N ALA A 8 -33.48 14.99 -29.24
CA ALA A 8 -32.37 14.26 -28.61
C ALA A 8 -31.34 15.20 -27.97
N LEU A 9 -31.07 16.34 -28.62
CA LEU A 9 -30.18 17.36 -28.08
C LEU A 9 -30.75 17.99 -26.81
N ALA A 10 -32.04 18.34 -26.81
CA ALA A 10 -32.71 18.87 -25.62
C ALA A 10 -32.73 17.86 -24.47
N LEU A 11 -32.96 16.58 -24.76
CA LEU A 11 -32.93 15.50 -23.76
C LEU A 11 -31.52 15.30 -23.18
N SER A 12 -30.47 15.41 -24.01
CA SER A 12 -29.08 15.30 -23.56
C SER A 12 -28.72 16.39 -22.54
N PHE A 13 -29.11 17.64 -22.82
CA PHE A 13 -28.92 18.73 -21.86
C PHE A 13 -29.74 18.54 -20.58
N LEU A 14 -30.98 18.08 -20.69
CA LEU A 14 -31.83 17.81 -19.52
C LEU A 14 -31.20 16.76 -18.59
N ILE A 15 -30.65 15.67 -19.16
CA ILE A 15 -29.98 14.61 -18.40
C ILE A 15 -28.71 15.16 -17.71
N LEU A 16 -27.92 15.99 -18.40
CA LEU A 16 -26.73 16.63 -17.80
C LEU A 16 -27.10 17.56 -16.63
N PHE A 17 -28.17 18.35 -16.76
CA PHE A 17 -28.63 19.23 -15.68
C PHE A 17 -29.14 18.43 -14.48
N LEU A 18 -29.88 17.34 -14.69
CA LEU A 18 -30.32 16.46 -13.62
C LEU A 18 -29.11 15.78 -12.94
N PHE A 19 -28.13 15.31 -13.72
CA PHE A 19 -26.91 14.74 -13.16
C PHE A 19 -26.14 15.75 -12.31
N GLN A 20 -25.96 16.99 -12.81
CA GLN A 20 -25.27 18.04 -12.07
C GLN A 20 -26.03 18.43 -10.78
N TYR A 21 -27.36 18.51 -10.84
CA TYR A 21 -28.21 18.84 -9.70
C TYR A 21 -28.20 17.76 -8.62
N PHE A 22 -28.22 16.47 -9.00
CA PHE A 22 -28.26 15.37 -8.02
C PHE A 22 -26.87 14.94 -7.52
N TYR A 23 -25.80 15.06 -8.33
CA TYR A 23 -24.50 14.45 -8.02
C TYR A 23 -23.37 15.43 -7.67
N VAL A 24 -23.45 16.72 -8.01
CA VAL A 24 -22.43 17.69 -7.60
C VAL A 24 -22.74 18.23 -6.20
N LYS A 25 -22.50 17.41 -5.18
CA LYS A 25 -22.32 17.91 -3.81
C LYS A 25 -20.94 18.54 -3.69
N GLN A 26 -20.94 19.76 -3.16
CA GLN A 26 -19.82 20.67 -2.96
C GLN A 26 -18.57 19.95 -2.41
N GLN A 27 -17.44 20.07 -3.11
CA GLN A 27 -16.14 19.82 -2.49
C GLN A 27 -15.88 20.97 -1.50
N PRO A 28 -15.65 20.70 -0.21
CA PRO A 28 -15.24 21.75 0.71
C PRO A 28 -13.82 22.20 0.35
N ILE A 29 -13.70 23.49 0.03
CA ILE A 29 -12.44 24.22 -0.02
C ILE A 29 -11.70 23.97 1.30
N GLN A 30 -10.49 23.41 1.23
CA GLN A 30 -9.60 23.32 2.39
C GLN A 30 -9.33 24.73 2.90
N LYS A 31 -9.82 25.05 4.10
CA LYS A 31 -9.44 26.27 4.81
C LYS A 31 -7.98 26.14 5.23
N GLN A 32 -7.12 27.00 4.68
CA GLN A 32 -5.79 27.24 5.23
C GLN A 32 -5.94 27.95 6.58
N TYR A 33 -5.34 27.40 7.62
CA TYR A 33 -5.20 28.09 8.90
C TYR A 33 -4.02 29.06 8.85
N PRO A 34 -4.16 30.31 9.34
CA PRO A 34 -3.04 31.23 9.45
C PRO A 34 -2.09 30.78 10.57
N VAL A 35 -0.80 30.75 10.24
CA VAL A 35 0.30 30.59 11.20
C VAL A 35 0.36 31.83 12.09
N GLN A 36 0.12 31.65 13.38
CA GLN A 36 0.27 32.69 14.39
C GLN A 36 1.71 32.66 14.92
N LYS A 37 2.46 33.74 14.67
CA LYS A 37 3.71 34.09 15.36
C LYS A 37 3.38 34.96 16.57
N ALA A 38 3.85 34.56 17.73
CA ALA A 38 4.36 35.38 18.84
C ALA A 38 4.61 34.42 20.03
N GLN A 39 5.60 34.56 20.89
CA GLN A 39 6.86 35.27 20.91
C GLN A 39 7.67 34.63 22.05
N GLN A 40 8.98 34.64 21.89
CA GLN A 40 9.98 34.24 22.87
C GLN A 40 9.73 34.76 24.29
N GLU A 41 9.92 33.87 25.26
CA GLU A 41 10.46 34.22 26.57
C GLU A 41 11.67 33.31 26.84
N LYS A 42 12.86 33.93 26.78
CA LYS A 42 14.12 33.50 27.42
C LYS A 42 13.92 33.68 28.94
N ASP A 43 14.51 32.96 29.88
CA ASP A 43 15.71 32.14 29.92
C ASP A 43 15.62 31.31 31.23
N LYS A 44 16.21 30.10 31.24
CA LYS A 44 17.03 29.54 32.33
C LYS A 44 17.42 28.10 32.03
N GLU A 45 18.53 27.99 31.31
CA GLU A 45 19.74 27.25 31.69
C GLU A 45 19.60 26.04 32.64
N GLY A 46 20.04 24.88 32.14
CA GLY A 46 20.72 23.87 32.95
C GLY A 46 19.97 22.56 33.20
N GLN A 47 20.01 21.64 32.23
CA GLN A 47 20.61 20.31 32.42
C GLN A 47 20.52 19.49 31.13
N GLU A 48 21.68 19.39 30.49
CA GLU A 48 21.97 18.45 29.42
C GLU A 48 21.87 17.03 29.99
N LYS A 49 20.72 16.37 29.76
CA LYS A 49 20.61 14.92 29.87
C LYS A 49 20.43 14.37 28.46
N LYS A 50 21.58 14.11 27.83
CA LYS A 50 21.71 13.26 26.64
C LYS A 50 20.92 11.98 26.89
N LEU A 51 19.70 11.91 26.34
CA LEU A 51 18.96 10.67 26.21
C LEU A 51 19.69 9.84 25.16
N GLU A 52 20.66 9.09 25.65
CA GLU A 52 21.28 8.00 24.94
C GLU A 52 20.18 6.99 24.65
N LEU A 53 19.63 7.03 23.42
CA LEU A 53 18.80 5.97 22.87
C LEU A 53 19.68 4.73 22.77
N ALA A 54 19.73 3.96 23.87
CA ALA A 54 20.26 2.61 23.86
C ALA A 54 19.30 1.75 23.04
N ILE A 55 19.48 1.74 21.72
CA ILE A 55 18.98 0.65 20.88
C ILE A 55 19.83 -0.57 21.26
N PRO A 56 19.27 -1.63 21.84
CA PRO A 56 20.03 -2.85 22.02
C PRO A 56 20.33 -3.39 20.63
N ALA A 57 21.61 -3.39 20.24
CA ALA A 57 22.09 -4.15 19.09
C ALA A 57 21.93 -5.64 19.41
N GLN A 58 20.72 -6.16 19.25
CA GLN A 58 20.50 -7.60 19.19
C GLN A 58 20.95 -8.07 17.80
N LYS A 59 22.03 -8.85 17.77
CA LYS A 59 22.38 -9.69 16.63
C LYS A 59 21.12 -10.49 16.24
N PRO A 60 20.81 -10.68 14.95
CA PRO A 60 19.69 -11.51 14.55
C PRO A 60 19.97 -12.97 14.97
N GLN A 61 19.48 -13.34 16.15
CA GLN A 61 19.03 -14.71 16.38
C GLN A 61 17.93 -14.98 15.37
N THR A 62 17.84 -16.22 14.88
CA THR A 62 16.76 -16.70 14.01
C THR A 62 15.43 -16.60 14.74
N ALA A 63 14.90 -15.38 14.85
CA ALA A 63 13.63 -15.09 15.47
C ALA A 63 12.56 -15.48 14.45
N ILE A 64 11.74 -16.45 14.83
CA ILE A 64 10.46 -16.71 14.18
C ILE A 64 9.73 -15.36 14.18
N GLY A 65 9.45 -14.81 13.01
CA GLY A 65 8.78 -13.51 12.89
C GLY A 65 7.48 -13.50 13.70
N ARG A 66 7.23 -12.43 14.44
CA ARG A 66 5.98 -12.26 15.19
C ARG A 66 4.89 -11.77 14.26
N ASP A 67 3.66 -12.19 14.53
CA ASP A 67 2.47 -11.78 13.78
C ASP A 67 1.82 -10.57 14.43
N ILE A 68 1.36 -9.63 13.60
CA ILE A 68 0.66 -8.41 14.02
C ILE A 68 -0.72 -8.43 13.40
N HIS A 69 -1.75 -8.43 14.24
CA HIS A 69 -3.13 -8.57 13.80
C HIS A 69 -3.79 -7.22 13.55
N ILE A 70 -4.31 -7.02 12.34
CA ILE A 70 -5.07 -5.84 11.96
C ILE A 70 -6.52 -6.24 11.71
N GLU A 71 -7.45 -5.57 12.35
CA GLU A 71 -8.88 -5.77 12.14
C GLU A 71 -9.60 -4.45 11.92
N THR A 72 -10.37 -4.36 10.83
CA THR A 72 -11.27 -3.26 10.52
C THR A 72 -12.66 -3.80 10.22
N ASP A 73 -13.67 -2.95 10.03
CA ASP A 73 -14.99 -3.36 9.56
C ASP A 73 -14.97 -3.95 8.13
N LEU A 74 -13.91 -3.71 7.35
CA LEU A 74 -13.81 -4.10 5.95
C LEU A 74 -12.94 -5.34 5.71
N TYR A 75 -11.90 -5.56 6.51
CA TYR A 75 -10.93 -6.62 6.30
C TYR A 75 -10.24 -7.06 7.60
N LYS A 76 -9.58 -8.21 7.51
CA LYS A 76 -8.56 -8.67 8.47
C LYS A 76 -7.24 -8.80 7.73
N ALA A 77 -6.15 -8.37 8.35
CA ALA A 77 -4.81 -8.57 7.82
C ALA A 77 -3.86 -9.07 8.92
N ILE A 78 -2.85 -9.82 8.52
CA ILE A 78 -1.76 -10.22 9.40
C ILE A 78 -0.48 -9.68 8.79
N LEU A 79 0.23 -8.85 9.53
CA LEU A 79 1.58 -8.40 9.20
C LEU A 79 2.59 -9.25 9.97
N THR A 80 3.87 -9.15 9.62
CA THR A 80 4.94 -9.80 10.38
C THR A 80 6.13 -8.90 10.62
N THR A 81 6.78 -9.07 11.78
CA THR A 81 8.06 -8.42 12.06
C THR A 81 9.16 -8.88 11.10
N LYS A 82 9.03 -10.05 10.49
CA LYS A 82 9.97 -10.54 9.47
C LYS A 82 9.75 -9.81 8.13
N GLY A 83 10.65 -8.89 7.83
CA GLY A 83 10.62 -8.06 6.63
C GLY A 83 9.58 -6.94 6.64
N ALA A 84 8.87 -6.73 7.75
CA ALA A 84 7.79 -5.74 7.86
C ALA A 84 6.74 -5.86 6.72
N THR A 85 6.32 -7.11 6.46
CA THR A 85 5.51 -7.51 5.30
C THR A 85 4.11 -7.96 5.68
N ILE A 86 3.24 -8.14 4.66
CA ILE A 86 1.90 -8.71 4.83
C ILE A 86 1.97 -10.24 4.65
N LYS A 87 1.41 -11.00 5.59
CA LYS A 87 1.26 -12.46 5.52
C LYS A 87 -0.13 -12.92 5.08
N TYR A 88 -1.16 -12.16 5.45
CA TYR A 88 -2.55 -12.52 5.22
C TYR A 88 -3.41 -11.30 4.95
N PHE A 89 -4.40 -11.42 4.07
CA PHE A 89 -5.38 -10.36 3.81
C PHE A 89 -6.74 -10.94 3.38
N GLU A 90 -7.78 -10.67 4.17
CA GLU A 90 -9.15 -11.17 3.99
C GLU A 90 -10.17 -10.04 3.96
N LEU A 91 -11.07 -10.06 2.98
CA LEU A 91 -12.14 -9.08 2.84
C LEU A 91 -13.43 -9.59 3.49
N LYS A 92 -13.97 -8.84 4.47
CA LYS A 92 -15.17 -9.21 5.22
C LYS A 92 -16.47 -9.07 4.43
N LYS A 93 -16.49 -8.18 3.42
CA LYS A 93 -17.69 -7.82 2.66
C LYS A 93 -17.94 -8.66 1.41
N TYR A 94 -16.97 -9.47 1.01
CA TYR A 94 -17.04 -10.24 -0.24
C TYR A 94 -16.99 -11.72 0.09
N LYS A 95 -17.84 -12.50 -0.58
CA LYS A 95 -18.00 -13.93 -0.34
C LYS A 95 -17.70 -14.73 -1.59
N ASP A 96 -17.12 -15.92 -1.41
CA ASP A 96 -17.02 -16.94 -2.45
C ASP A 96 -18.38 -17.64 -2.67
N ASP A 97 -18.41 -18.58 -3.62
CA ASP A 97 -19.57 -19.42 -3.95
C ASP A 97 -20.05 -20.29 -2.78
N LYS A 98 -19.20 -20.49 -1.76
CA LYS A 98 -19.47 -21.26 -0.55
C LYS A 98 -19.81 -20.38 0.65
N GLY A 99 -19.85 -19.07 0.50
CA GLY A 99 -20.15 -18.11 1.57
C GLY A 99 -18.97 -17.79 2.50
N HIS A 100 -17.76 -18.23 2.19
CA HIS A 100 -16.55 -17.83 2.91
C HIS A 100 -16.07 -16.45 2.47
N ASN A 101 -15.37 -15.74 3.34
CA ASN A 101 -14.77 -14.45 2.98
C ASN A 101 -13.70 -14.62 1.89
N ILE A 102 -13.63 -13.65 0.98
CA ILE A 102 -12.57 -13.61 -0.03
C ILE A 102 -11.23 -13.31 0.64
N VAL A 103 -10.23 -14.15 0.37
CA VAL A 103 -8.86 -13.99 0.86
C VAL A 103 -7.94 -13.65 -0.30
N LEU A 104 -7.40 -12.42 -0.29
CA LEU A 104 -6.51 -11.89 -1.34
C LEU A 104 -5.04 -12.27 -1.13
N LEU A 105 -4.69 -12.71 0.08
CA LEU A 105 -3.39 -13.26 0.40
C LEU A 105 -3.59 -14.32 1.48
N LYS A 106 -3.40 -15.59 1.13
CA LYS A 106 -3.52 -16.72 2.07
C LYS A 106 -2.21 -16.98 2.79
N GLU A 107 -1.11 -16.88 2.05
CA GLU A 107 0.26 -17.06 2.51
C GLU A 107 1.21 -16.24 1.64
N GLN A 108 2.45 -16.05 2.12
CA GLN A 108 3.47 -15.34 1.35
C GLN A 108 4.04 -16.27 0.27
N GLY A 109 4.11 -15.76 -0.96
CA GLY A 109 4.88 -16.41 -2.03
C GLY A 109 6.38 -16.12 -1.91
N SER A 110 7.13 -16.45 -2.96
CA SER A 110 8.60 -16.37 -2.94
C SER A 110 9.16 -14.95 -2.69
N LYS A 111 8.39 -13.90 -3.00
CA LYS A 111 8.64 -12.52 -2.57
C LYS A 111 7.42 -12.03 -1.77
N PRO A 112 7.58 -11.59 -0.52
CA PRO A 112 6.46 -11.16 0.31
C PRO A 112 5.97 -9.75 -0.10
N PRO A 113 4.65 -9.48 0.01
CA PRO A 113 4.12 -8.15 -0.23
C PRO A 113 4.72 -7.11 0.73
N LEU A 114 5.04 -5.94 0.18
CA LEU A 114 5.76 -4.85 0.81
C LEU A 114 7.22 -5.15 1.17
N GLY A 115 7.79 -6.28 0.74
CA GLY A 115 9.20 -6.56 1.00
C GLY A 115 10.12 -5.43 0.51
N ILE A 116 11.19 -5.16 1.26
CA ILE A 116 12.17 -4.08 0.98
C ILE A 116 13.51 -4.66 0.48
N GLY A 117 14.13 -3.99 -0.50
CA GLY A 117 15.44 -4.37 -1.03
C GLY A 117 16.37 -3.20 -1.33
N LYS A 118 17.66 -3.53 -1.39
CA LYS A 118 18.71 -2.79 -2.10
C LYS A 118 18.63 -3.06 -3.59
N SER A 119 18.11 -4.22 -3.96
CA SER A 119 17.89 -4.62 -5.34
C SER A 119 16.53 -5.31 -5.50
N LYS A 120 16.28 -5.83 -6.70
CA LYS A 120 15.11 -6.66 -7.03
C LYS A 120 15.05 -7.95 -6.20
N GLU A 121 16.12 -8.29 -5.46
CA GLU A 121 16.16 -9.44 -4.58
C GLU A 121 15.51 -9.23 -3.22
N ILE A 122 15.13 -8.00 -2.85
CA ILE A 122 14.34 -7.73 -1.64
C ILE A 122 15.01 -8.30 -0.38
N GLU A 123 16.26 -7.90 -0.16
CA GLU A 123 17.20 -8.46 0.82
C GLU A 123 16.73 -8.35 2.27
N PHE A 124 15.85 -7.40 2.58
CA PHE A 124 15.30 -7.23 3.92
C PHE A 124 14.08 -8.11 4.19
N SER A 125 13.65 -8.96 3.24
CA SER A 125 12.50 -9.88 3.44
C SER A 125 12.65 -10.79 4.66
N ASP A 126 13.88 -11.16 5.02
CA ASP A 126 14.18 -12.02 6.16
C ASP A 126 14.67 -11.26 7.41
N ALA A 127 14.87 -9.94 7.32
CA ALA A 127 15.30 -9.12 8.44
C ALA A 127 14.19 -9.02 9.51
N ASN A 128 14.54 -9.05 10.79
CA ASN A 128 13.54 -8.90 11.85
C ASN A 128 13.45 -7.44 12.30
N PHE A 129 12.27 -6.85 12.16
CA PHE A 129 11.97 -5.49 12.58
C PHE A 129 11.41 -5.47 14.01
N ASN A 130 11.74 -4.43 14.76
CA ASN A 130 10.99 -4.08 15.96
C ASN A 130 9.63 -3.51 15.56
N VAL A 131 8.63 -3.66 16.43
CA VAL A 131 7.28 -3.13 16.19
C VAL A 131 6.73 -2.45 17.44
N ASP A 132 5.97 -1.38 17.26
CA ASP A 132 5.40 -0.59 18.36
C ASP A 132 4.22 -1.29 19.06
N LYS A 133 3.45 -2.11 18.34
CA LYS A 133 2.36 -2.92 18.89
C LYS A 133 2.09 -4.18 18.06
N GLU A 134 1.48 -5.18 18.70
CA GLU A 134 1.20 -6.48 18.10
C GLU A 134 -0.24 -6.63 17.59
N SER A 135 -1.11 -5.64 17.84
CA SER A 135 -2.44 -5.61 17.22
C SER A 135 -2.99 -4.19 17.06
N LEU A 136 -3.89 -4.04 16.08
CA LEU A 136 -4.67 -2.84 15.84
C LEU A 136 -6.10 -3.22 15.43
N ILE A 137 -7.07 -2.88 16.27
CA ILE A 137 -8.50 -3.09 16.00
C ILE A 137 -9.14 -1.73 15.81
N LEU A 138 -9.64 -1.46 14.61
CA LEU A 138 -10.35 -0.25 14.25
C LEU A 138 -11.85 -0.53 14.16
N ASN A 139 -12.64 0.47 14.54
CA ASN A 139 -14.09 0.42 14.51
C ASN A 139 -14.63 1.85 14.34
N LYS A 140 -15.93 2.06 14.56
CA LYS A 140 -16.55 3.39 14.42
C LYS A 140 -16.04 4.41 15.45
N ASP A 141 -15.62 3.95 16.63
CA ASP A 141 -15.14 4.81 17.72
C ASP A 141 -13.63 5.09 17.59
N LEU A 142 -12.87 4.11 17.07
CA LEU A 142 -11.46 4.24 16.71
C LEU A 142 -11.29 4.06 15.20
N ASN A 143 -11.53 5.14 14.45
CA ASN A 143 -11.60 5.06 12.99
C ASN A 143 -10.24 4.92 12.30
N ASN A 144 -9.14 5.35 12.92
CA ASN A 144 -7.80 5.34 12.33
C ASN A 144 -6.75 4.85 13.33
N GLY A 145 -5.67 4.25 12.84
CA GLY A 145 -4.51 3.89 13.65
C GLY A 145 -3.33 3.45 12.79
N SER A 146 -2.16 3.29 13.41
CA SER A 146 -0.94 2.91 12.70
C SER A 146 -0.18 1.78 13.38
N ILE A 147 0.63 1.08 12.58
CA ILE A 147 1.70 0.17 13.03
C ILE A 147 3.02 0.75 12.55
N VAL A 148 4.03 0.76 13.42
CA VAL A 148 5.38 1.25 13.11
C VAL A 148 6.36 0.10 13.25
N PHE A 149 7.09 -0.19 12.18
CA PHE A 149 8.21 -1.12 12.15
C PHE A 149 9.54 -0.38 12.07
N GLU A 150 10.54 -0.84 12.82
CA GLU A 150 11.87 -0.24 12.86
C GLU A 150 12.97 -1.30 12.74
N TYR A 151 13.92 -1.08 11.85
CA TYR A 151 15.11 -1.90 11.67
C TYR A 151 16.36 -1.01 11.65
N ALA A 152 17.42 -1.43 12.32
CA ALA A 152 18.73 -0.81 12.23
C ALA A 152 19.84 -1.84 12.43
N ASP A 153 20.87 -1.80 11.57
CA ASP A 153 22.06 -2.65 11.68
C ASP A 153 23.38 -1.86 11.85
N GLY A 154 23.26 -0.56 12.15
CA GLY A 154 24.39 0.36 12.29
C GLY A 154 24.84 1.00 10.97
N VAL A 155 24.47 0.43 9.82
CA VAL A 155 24.71 1.03 8.49
C VAL A 155 23.40 1.51 7.88
N THR A 156 22.38 0.66 7.92
CA THR A 156 21.05 0.91 7.38
C THR A 156 20.06 1.14 8.52
N SER A 157 19.17 2.12 8.37
CA SER A 157 18.00 2.32 9.23
C SER A 157 16.76 2.42 8.37
N ILE A 158 15.71 1.67 8.72
CA ILE A 158 14.42 1.67 8.04
C ILE A 158 13.34 1.82 9.10
N ARG A 159 12.49 2.86 8.96
CA ARG A 159 11.28 3.03 9.75
C ARG A 159 10.08 3.04 8.82
N ARG A 160 9.25 2.01 8.90
CA ARG A 160 8.02 1.86 8.13
C ARG A 160 6.81 2.16 8.99
N THR A 161 5.98 3.10 8.55
CA THR A 161 4.68 3.40 9.16
C THR A 161 3.57 2.99 8.21
N LEU A 162 2.71 2.07 8.66
CA LEU A 162 1.48 1.69 7.97
C LEU A 162 0.29 2.33 8.70
N ILE A 163 -0.54 3.09 7.99
CA ILE A 163 -1.70 3.79 8.54
C ILE A 163 -2.96 3.16 7.96
N PHE A 164 -3.84 2.74 8.85
CA PHE A 164 -5.07 2.04 8.57
C PHE A 164 -6.26 2.90 8.96
N SER A 165 -7.35 2.77 8.19
CA SER A 165 -8.62 3.42 8.44
C SER A 165 -9.75 2.40 8.35
N ASN A 166 -10.72 2.49 9.25
CA ASN A 166 -11.81 1.53 9.40
C ASN A 166 -12.71 1.44 8.15
N ASN A 167 -12.83 2.55 7.40
CA ASN A 167 -13.82 2.74 6.35
C ASN A 167 -13.24 2.69 4.92
N THR A 168 -11.98 2.29 4.72
CA THR A 168 -11.37 2.17 3.39
C THR A 168 -10.41 0.98 3.31
N TYR A 169 -10.23 0.43 2.10
CA TYR A 169 -9.21 -0.58 1.81
C TYR A 169 -7.81 0.02 1.58
N LYS A 170 -7.70 1.36 1.48
CA LYS A 170 -6.43 2.06 1.34
C LYS A 170 -5.62 1.92 2.63
N ILE A 171 -4.37 1.52 2.50
CA ILE A 171 -3.36 1.54 3.57
C ILE A 171 -2.31 2.56 3.15
N GLU A 172 -2.06 3.55 3.99
CA GLU A 172 -0.99 4.51 3.73
C GLU A 172 0.33 3.92 4.22
N LEU A 173 1.37 4.02 3.40
CA LEU A 173 2.71 3.52 3.69
C LEU A 173 3.69 4.68 3.62
N LYS A 174 4.45 4.87 4.70
CA LYS A 174 5.57 5.81 4.76
C LYS A 174 6.81 5.08 5.24
N ASP A 175 7.84 5.03 4.40
CA ASP A 175 9.15 4.52 4.77
C ASP A 175 10.14 5.69 4.92
N GLU A 176 10.83 5.74 6.05
CA GLU A 176 11.89 6.70 6.38
C GLU A 176 13.20 5.92 6.45
N ILE A 177 14.16 6.28 5.60
CA ILE A 177 15.27 5.39 5.25
C ILE A 177 16.60 6.14 5.33
N MET A 178 17.61 5.50 5.92
CA MET A 178 19.00 5.97 5.96
C MET A 178 19.94 4.81 5.60
N GLY A 179 21.05 5.11 4.90
CA GLY A 179 22.06 4.11 4.56
C GLY A 179 21.64 3.11 3.47
N LEU A 180 20.59 3.43 2.71
CA LEU A 180 20.02 2.61 1.65
C LEU A 180 19.78 3.47 0.39
N PRO A 181 20.83 3.71 -0.43
CA PRO A 181 20.74 4.61 -1.57
C PRO A 181 19.79 4.10 -2.67
N GLU A 182 19.71 2.78 -2.85
CA GLU A 182 18.72 2.12 -3.71
C GLU A 182 17.64 1.48 -2.85
N TYR A 183 16.38 1.83 -3.10
CA TYR A 183 15.23 1.32 -2.36
C TYR A 183 14.22 0.68 -3.31
N TRP A 184 13.99 -0.62 -3.09
CA TRP A 184 13.01 -1.41 -3.80
C TRP A 184 11.88 -1.83 -2.87
N ILE A 185 10.64 -1.74 -3.36
CA ILE A 185 9.44 -2.29 -2.72
C ILE A 185 8.63 -3.10 -3.73
N THR A 186 8.01 -4.20 -3.30
CA THR A 186 7.26 -5.10 -4.18
C THR A 186 5.82 -5.36 -3.70
N LEU A 187 4.93 -5.69 -4.63
CA LEU A 187 3.60 -6.24 -4.34
C LEU A 187 3.64 -7.73 -3.96
N GLY A 188 4.79 -8.40 -4.11
CA GLY A 188 4.94 -9.85 -3.91
C GLY A 188 4.47 -10.65 -5.12
N SER A 189 4.42 -11.99 -5.02
CA SER A 189 4.09 -12.86 -6.18
C SER A 189 2.61 -13.19 -6.39
N ASN A 190 1.71 -12.95 -5.43
CA ASN A 190 0.29 -13.34 -5.55
C ASN A 190 -0.70 -12.46 -4.77
N PHE A 191 -0.30 -11.28 -4.30
CA PHE A 191 -1.21 -10.45 -3.51
C PHE A 191 -2.26 -9.78 -4.39
N GLY A 192 -3.54 -9.91 -4.04
CA GLY A 192 -4.63 -9.28 -4.79
C GLY A 192 -5.25 -10.16 -5.87
N ILE A 193 -4.76 -11.40 -6.01
CA ILE A 193 -5.31 -12.40 -6.92
C ILE A 193 -6.08 -13.43 -6.10
N PHE A 194 -7.38 -13.57 -6.35
CA PHE A 194 -8.22 -14.60 -5.73
C PHE A 194 -8.53 -15.74 -6.71
N ASN A 195 -8.80 -15.43 -7.98
CA ASN A 195 -9.20 -16.42 -8.98
C ASN A 195 -8.33 -16.40 -10.24
N GLU A 196 -7.32 -17.26 -10.27
CA GLU A 196 -6.40 -17.42 -11.41
C GLU A 196 -6.97 -18.15 -12.63
N LYS A 197 -8.17 -18.75 -12.51
CA LYS A 197 -8.73 -19.64 -13.55
C LYS A 197 -9.74 -18.96 -14.46
N GLU A 198 -9.99 -17.66 -14.28
CA GLU A 198 -10.89 -16.91 -15.16
C GLU A 198 -10.28 -16.69 -16.55
N GLN A 199 -11.11 -16.57 -17.58
CA GLN A 199 -10.68 -16.26 -18.95
C GLN A 199 -10.32 -14.77 -19.16
N VAL A 200 -10.41 -13.95 -18.11
CA VAL A 200 -10.07 -12.53 -18.11
C VAL A 200 -8.60 -12.36 -17.73
N HIS A 201 -8.01 -11.19 -17.98
CA HIS A 201 -6.66 -10.87 -17.52
C HIS A 201 -6.50 -11.22 -16.03
N THR A 202 -5.39 -11.88 -15.71
CA THR A 202 -4.91 -12.09 -14.35
C THR A 202 -3.41 -11.91 -14.36
N GLY A 203 -2.91 -11.09 -13.44
CA GLY A 203 -1.48 -10.89 -13.26
C GLY A 203 -1.09 -9.42 -13.12
N PRO A 204 0.19 -9.11 -13.41
CA PRO A 204 0.73 -7.80 -13.17
C PRO A 204 0.26 -6.77 -14.19
N VAL A 205 0.07 -5.55 -13.70
CA VAL A 205 -0.29 -4.36 -14.48
C VAL A 205 0.59 -3.19 -14.08
N ILE A 206 0.99 -2.39 -15.05
CA ILE A 206 1.71 -1.13 -14.83
C ILE A 206 0.91 -0.01 -15.51
N LEU A 207 0.65 1.08 -14.79
CA LEU A 207 0.19 2.33 -15.39
C LEU A 207 1.36 3.31 -15.46
N LYS A 208 1.74 3.68 -16.68
CA LYS A 208 2.70 4.75 -16.99
C LYS A 208 1.97 5.83 -17.76
N GLU A 209 2.00 7.08 -17.29
CA GLU A 209 1.21 8.18 -17.84
C GLU A 209 -0.29 7.81 -17.94
N ALA A 210 -0.80 7.60 -19.17
CA ALA A 210 -2.14 7.11 -19.48
C ALA A 210 -2.13 5.70 -20.10
N ASN A 211 -0.96 5.08 -20.26
CA ASN A 211 -0.81 3.76 -20.85
C ASN A 211 -0.85 2.67 -19.78
N ARG A 212 -1.92 1.88 -19.80
CA ARG A 212 -2.10 0.72 -18.92
C ARG A 212 -1.60 -0.54 -19.63
N MET A 213 -0.53 -1.12 -19.10
CA MET A 213 0.13 -2.29 -19.65
C MET A 213 -0.20 -3.53 -18.82
N GLU A 214 -0.86 -4.50 -19.46
CA GLU A 214 -1.17 -5.80 -18.89
C GLU A 214 -0.09 -6.82 -19.25
N PHE A 215 0.33 -7.63 -18.28
CA PHE A 215 1.35 -8.66 -18.49
C PHE A 215 0.79 -10.05 -18.22
N ASN A 216 0.88 -10.93 -19.20
CA ASN A 216 0.55 -12.34 -19.01
C ASN A 216 1.75 -13.07 -18.40
N LYS A 217 1.58 -13.67 -17.21
CA LYS A 217 2.65 -14.39 -16.50
C LYS A 217 3.36 -15.45 -17.35
N ASN A 218 2.63 -16.15 -18.23
CA ASN A 218 3.18 -17.20 -19.09
C ASN A 218 3.98 -16.64 -20.28
N LYS A 219 3.86 -15.34 -20.58
CA LYS A 219 4.60 -14.66 -21.66
C LYS A 219 5.74 -13.79 -21.14
N LEU A 220 5.95 -13.73 -19.82
CA LEU A 220 7.06 -13.01 -19.19
C LEU A 220 8.29 -13.92 -19.17
N THR A 221 9.03 -13.95 -20.28
CA THR A 221 10.31 -14.69 -20.39
C THR A 221 11.50 -13.87 -19.90
N ASP A 222 11.41 -12.55 -20.01
CA ASP A 222 12.50 -11.61 -19.72
C ASP A 222 12.03 -10.54 -18.73
N ILE A 223 13.00 -9.97 -18.02
CA ILE A 223 12.79 -8.83 -17.13
C ILE A 223 12.44 -7.60 -17.97
N LYS A 224 11.28 -7.00 -17.72
CA LYS A 224 10.87 -5.74 -18.36
C LYS A 224 10.98 -4.60 -17.35
N THR A 225 11.68 -3.53 -17.75
CA THR A 225 11.91 -2.34 -16.92
C THR A 225 11.23 -1.14 -17.56
N TYR A 226 10.54 -0.35 -16.74
CA TYR A 226 9.84 0.86 -17.13
C TYR A 226 10.33 2.00 -16.26
N LYS A 227 10.73 3.11 -16.88
CA LYS A 227 11.26 4.29 -16.20
C LYS A 227 10.36 5.48 -16.39
N ASP A 228 10.40 6.38 -15.42
CA ASP A 228 9.72 7.67 -15.41
C ASP A 228 8.18 7.58 -15.54
N ASP A 229 7.48 8.63 -15.11
CA ASP A 229 6.03 8.79 -15.26
C ASP A 229 5.14 7.62 -14.77
N LEU A 230 5.68 6.79 -13.89
CA LEU A 230 4.97 5.67 -13.26
C LEU A 230 3.87 6.21 -12.36
N LYS A 231 2.65 5.70 -12.53
CA LYS A 231 1.48 6.09 -11.74
C LYS A 231 1.15 5.07 -10.67
N TRP A 232 1.20 3.79 -11.02
CA TRP A 232 1.06 2.68 -10.09
C TRP A 232 1.43 1.36 -10.75
N ILE A 233 1.70 0.37 -9.91
CA ILE A 233 1.77 -1.05 -10.29
C ILE A 233 0.68 -1.80 -9.56
N ALA A 234 0.19 -2.90 -10.13
CA ALA A 234 -0.84 -3.73 -9.53
C ALA A 234 -0.64 -5.21 -9.86
N GLN A 235 -1.25 -6.06 -9.05
CA GLN A 235 -1.62 -7.42 -9.42
C GLN A 235 -3.12 -7.54 -9.30
N GLU A 236 -3.76 -8.06 -10.33
CA GLU A 236 -5.22 -8.11 -10.41
C GLU A 236 -5.73 -9.43 -10.97
N ASP A 237 -6.97 -9.74 -10.64
CA ASP A 237 -7.83 -10.64 -11.37
C ASP A 237 -9.08 -9.88 -11.86
N LYS A 238 -10.10 -10.62 -12.28
CA LYS A 238 -11.36 -10.06 -12.79
C LYS A 238 -12.07 -9.09 -11.84
N TYR A 239 -11.96 -9.28 -10.53
CA TYR A 239 -12.76 -8.55 -9.53
C TYR A 239 -11.92 -7.84 -8.47
N PHE A 240 -10.71 -8.32 -8.21
CA PHE A 240 -9.86 -7.85 -7.13
C PHE A 240 -8.48 -7.47 -7.64
N PHE A 241 -7.85 -6.55 -6.92
CA PHE A 241 -6.46 -6.19 -7.16
C PHE A 241 -5.79 -5.70 -5.88
N SER A 242 -4.47 -5.77 -5.85
CA SER A 242 -3.62 -5.02 -4.94
C SER A 242 -2.73 -4.08 -5.75
N SER A 243 -2.43 -2.90 -5.23
CA SER A 243 -1.65 -1.90 -5.95
C SER A 243 -0.73 -1.10 -5.04
N LEU A 244 0.45 -0.76 -5.56
CA LEU A 244 1.33 0.27 -5.01
C LEU A 244 1.17 1.53 -5.84
N VAL A 245 0.70 2.59 -5.19
CA VAL A 245 0.45 3.90 -5.78
C VAL A 245 1.43 4.89 -5.16
N PRO A 246 2.56 5.21 -5.82
CA PRO A 246 3.53 6.14 -5.27
C PRO A 246 2.98 7.57 -5.20
N LEU A 247 3.23 8.24 -4.07
CA LEU A 247 2.96 9.68 -3.89
C LEU A 247 4.21 10.54 -4.11
N SER A 248 5.37 9.90 -4.22
CA SER A 248 6.65 10.50 -4.59
C SER A 248 7.07 10.04 -5.99
N VAL A 249 8.08 10.69 -6.56
CA VAL A 249 8.67 10.22 -7.81
C VAL A 249 9.28 8.84 -7.61
N VAL A 250 9.04 7.93 -8.56
CA VAL A 250 9.65 6.60 -8.63
C VAL A 250 10.44 6.54 -9.93
N GLU A 251 11.69 6.11 -9.83
CA GLU A 251 12.60 6.05 -10.98
C GLU A 251 12.23 4.92 -11.94
N GLU A 252 11.96 3.72 -11.40
CA GLU A 252 11.64 2.57 -12.21
C GLU A 252 10.69 1.57 -11.56
N ALA A 253 9.98 0.82 -12.41
CA ALA A 253 9.18 -0.34 -12.08
C ALA A 253 9.63 -1.50 -12.96
N VAL A 254 9.65 -2.69 -12.38
CA VAL A 254 10.13 -3.89 -13.05
C VAL A 254 9.09 -4.98 -12.90
N VAL A 255 8.83 -5.69 -13.99
CA VAL A 255 7.96 -6.86 -14.03
C VAL A 255 8.75 -8.02 -14.62
N TRP A 256 8.72 -9.15 -13.92
CA TRP A 256 9.40 -10.37 -14.33
C TRP A 256 8.67 -11.58 -13.73
N LYS A 257 8.93 -12.76 -14.31
CA LYS A 257 8.54 -14.02 -13.70
C LYS A 257 9.63 -14.47 -12.72
N TYR A 258 9.28 -14.71 -11.47
CA TYR A 258 10.23 -15.11 -10.44
C TYR A 258 10.00 -16.57 -10.03
N LYS A 259 10.90 -17.47 -10.44
CA LYS A 259 10.77 -18.93 -10.24
C LYS A 259 9.47 -19.48 -10.86
N ASP A 260 8.96 -20.60 -10.35
CA ASP A 260 7.74 -21.26 -10.83
C ASP A 260 6.43 -20.55 -10.39
N ASP A 261 6.52 -19.38 -9.74
CA ASP A 261 5.37 -18.52 -9.39
C ASP A 261 4.83 -17.76 -10.63
#